data_AF-A0A969HME3-F1
#
_entry.id   AF-A0A969HME3-F1
#
_cell.length_a   1.000
_cell.length_b   1.000
_cell.length_c   1.000
_cell.angle_alpha   90.00
_cell.angle_beta   90.00
_cell.angle_gamma   90.00
#
_symmetry.space_group_name_H-M   'P 1'
#
loop_
_entity.id
_entity.type
_entity.pdbx_description
1 polymer ?
#
loop_
_entity_poly.entity_id
_entity_poly.type
_entity_poly.pdbx_seq_one_letter_code
_entity_poly.pdbx_strand_id
1 'polypeptide(L)'
;MLRRVNYATGQYFDLPRITEAAHQVGALAGFDLAHTIGNLPLALHEWQVDFAAWCSYKYLNSGPGGVGGIFVHQQHLPLAGQPQLTGWWGYHEATRFEMKKGFVPSCFFSSSLFLTSMSG
;
A
#
# COMPACT_ATOMS: atom_id res chain seq x y z
N MET A 1 11.74 2.35 6.42
CA MET A 1 11.21 2.20 5.04
C MET A 1 12.35 2.42 4.05
N LEU A 2 12.59 1.48 3.14
CA LEU A 2 13.71 1.50 2.18
C LEU A 2 13.17 1.56 0.73
N ARG A 3 13.94 2.11 -0.21
CA ARG A 3 13.57 2.07 -1.64
C ARG A 3 13.97 0.74 -2.27
N ARG A 4 13.09 0.11 -3.06
CA ARG A 4 13.47 -1.08 -3.86
C ARG A 4 14.45 -0.74 -4.97
N VAL A 5 14.25 0.40 -5.63
CA VAL A 5 15.21 0.99 -6.56
C VAL A 5 15.65 2.35 -6.01
N ASN A 6 16.95 2.54 -5.80
CA ASN A 6 17.50 3.83 -5.41
C ASN A 6 17.37 4.82 -6.58
N TYR A 7 16.74 5.98 -6.34
CA TYR A 7 16.49 6.97 -7.39
C TYR A 7 17.77 7.62 -7.94
N ALA A 8 18.84 7.69 -7.14
CA ALA A 8 20.08 8.35 -7.50
C ALA A 8 21.07 7.41 -8.21
N THR A 9 21.17 6.17 -7.73
CA THR A 9 22.15 5.19 -8.25
C THR A 9 21.56 4.13 -9.15
N GLY A 10 20.23 3.99 -9.20
CA GLY A 10 19.55 2.89 -9.89
C GLY A 10 19.73 1.53 -9.21
N GLN A 11 20.38 1.46 -8.04
CA GLN A 11 20.60 0.19 -7.35
C GLN A 11 19.27 -0.50 -7.02
N TYR A 12 19.17 -1.77 -7.45
CA TYR A 12 18.04 -2.65 -7.21
C TYR A 12 18.31 -3.55 -6.00
N PHE A 13 17.61 -3.30 -4.90
CA PHE A 13 17.78 -4.03 -3.64
C PHE A 13 16.91 -5.26 -3.57
N ASP A 14 17.33 -6.33 -2.92
CA ASP A 14 16.59 -7.60 -2.76
C ASP A 14 15.54 -7.56 -1.62
N LEU A 15 14.26 -7.27 -1.92
CA LEU A 15 13.19 -7.14 -0.92
C LEU A 15 12.89 -8.42 -0.17
N PRO A 16 12.75 -9.61 -0.79
CA PRO A 16 12.56 -10.85 -0.02
C PRO A 16 13.61 -11.01 1.07
N ARG A 17 14.89 -10.86 0.71
CA ARG A 17 16.01 -10.99 1.66
C ARG A 17 16.01 -9.91 2.74
N ILE A 18 15.72 -8.67 2.37
CA ILE A 18 15.66 -7.55 3.33
C ILE A 18 14.46 -7.70 4.26
N THR A 19 13.33 -8.20 3.75
CA THR A 19 12.11 -8.45 4.53
C THR A 19 12.38 -9.52 5.56
N GLU A 20 12.97 -10.65 5.15
CA GLU A 20 13.38 -11.72 6.06
C GLU A 20 14.34 -11.20 7.13
N ALA A 21 15.38 -10.46 6.74
CA ALA A 21 16.35 -9.91 7.70
C ALA A 21 15.72 -8.92 8.70
N ALA A 22 14.75 -8.12 8.26
CA ALA A 22 14.01 -7.22 9.16
C ALA A 22 13.15 -8.02 10.16
N HIS A 23 12.44 -9.03 9.67
CA HIS A 23 11.60 -9.89 10.52
C HIS A 23 12.40 -10.69 11.54
N GLN A 24 13.61 -11.15 11.19
CA GLN A 24 14.51 -11.86 12.13
C GLN A 24 14.86 -11.06 13.38
N VAL A 25 14.83 -9.72 13.30
CA VAL A 25 15.08 -8.82 14.43
C VAL A 25 13.81 -8.21 15.01
N GLY A 26 12.63 -8.69 14.58
CA GLY A 26 11.32 -8.18 15.01
C GLY A 26 10.95 -6.81 14.43
N ALA A 27 11.64 -6.35 13.39
CA ALA A 27 11.34 -5.09 12.71
C ALA A 27 10.36 -5.29 11.55
N LEU A 28 9.58 -4.25 11.24
CA LEU A 28 8.71 -4.24 10.06
C LEU A 28 9.47 -3.81 8.79
N ALA A 29 9.20 -4.52 7.69
CA ALA A 29 9.74 -4.31 6.36
C ALA A 29 8.79 -3.47 5.49
N GLY A 30 9.08 -2.17 5.41
CA GLY A 30 8.35 -1.22 4.57
C GLY A 30 9.15 -0.74 3.37
N PHE A 31 8.53 -0.62 2.18
CA PHE A 31 9.24 -0.21 0.96
C PHE A 31 8.61 0.93 0.14
N ASP A 32 9.45 1.86 -0.31
CA ASP A 32 9.12 2.85 -1.34
C ASP A 32 9.38 2.22 -2.73
N LEU A 33 8.31 2.13 -3.51
CA LEU A 33 8.28 1.51 -4.83
C LEU A 33 8.11 2.53 -5.97
N ALA A 34 8.36 3.82 -5.71
CA ALA A 34 8.20 4.88 -6.71
C ALA A 34 8.99 4.62 -8.01
N HIS A 35 10.13 3.93 -7.94
CA HIS A 35 10.95 3.56 -9.11
C HIS A 35 10.84 2.08 -9.52
N THR A 36 9.87 1.35 -8.95
CA THR A 36 9.72 -0.10 -9.16
C THR A 36 8.34 -0.48 -9.67
N ILE A 37 7.26 0.12 -9.14
CA ILE A 37 5.90 -0.17 -9.61
C ILE A 37 5.79 0.17 -11.10
N GLY A 38 5.24 -0.74 -11.91
CA GLY A 38 5.17 -0.56 -13.37
C GLY A 38 6.51 -0.70 -14.13
N ASN A 39 7.61 -0.97 -13.43
CA ASN A 39 8.96 -1.10 -14.01
C ASN A 39 9.55 -2.50 -13.83
N LEU A 40 9.43 -3.08 -12.63
CA LEU A 40 9.98 -4.40 -12.29
C LEU A 40 8.91 -5.29 -11.64
N PRO A 41 9.04 -6.63 -11.76
CA PRO A 41 8.12 -7.56 -11.11
C PRO A 41 8.06 -7.37 -9.59
N LEU A 42 6.85 -7.52 -9.03
CA LEU A 42 6.58 -7.36 -7.61
C LEU A 42 5.62 -8.46 -7.15
N ALA A 43 5.95 -9.15 -6.06
CA ALA A 43 5.09 -10.11 -5.38
C ALA A 43 5.03 -9.80 -3.88
N LEU A 44 4.54 -8.60 -3.53
CA LEU A 44 4.62 -8.04 -2.17
C LEU A 44 4.01 -8.94 -1.10
N HIS A 45 2.89 -9.59 -1.43
CA HIS A 45 2.21 -10.52 -0.53
C HIS A 45 3.04 -11.77 -0.30
N GLU A 46 3.52 -12.41 -1.37
CA GLU A 46 4.36 -13.62 -1.28
C GLU A 46 5.69 -13.35 -0.56
N TRP A 47 6.23 -12.15 -0.73
CA TRP A 47 7.46 -11.72 -0.06
C TRP A 47 7.25 -11.23 1.37
N GLN A 48 6.02 -11.31 1.89
CA GLN A 48 5.67 -10.91 3.26
C GLN A 48 6.02 -9.45 3.58
N VAL A 49 6.04 -8.57 2.57
CA VAL A 49 6.25 -7.14 2.78
C VAL A 49 5.15 -6.60 3.68
N ASP A 50 5.49 -5.85 4.72
CA ASP A 50 4.49 -5.39 5.70
C ASP A 50 3.66 -4.23 5.17
N PHE A 51 4.33 -3.28 4.49
CA PHE A 51 3.68 -2.16 3.83
C PHE A 51 4.54 -1.60 2.69
N ALA A 52 3.91 -1.01 1.69
CA ALA A 52 4.62 -0.33 0.61
C ALA A 52 3.84 0.89 0.11
N ALA A 53 4.54 1.86 -0.46
CA ALA A 53 3.90 3.03 -1.08
C ALA A 53 4.57 3.37 -2.41
N TRP A 54 3.79 3.97 -3.32
CA TRP A 54 4.27 4.40 -4.61
C TRP A 54 3.48 5.58 -5.17
N CYS A 55 4.05 6.18 -6.21
CA CYS A 55 3.37 7.14 -7.07
C CYS A 55 2.99 6.45 -8.40
N SER A 56 2.00 7.01 -9.10
CA SER A 56 1.62 6.54 -10.44
C SER A 56 2.13 7.43 -11.57
N TYR A 57 2.63 8.64 -11.27
CA TYR A 57 3.06 9.61 -12.28
C TYR A 57 4.43 9.32 -12.91
N LYS A 58 5.08 8.20 -12.54
CA LYS A 58 6.35 7.74 -13.11
C LYS A 58 6.10 6.63 -14.13
N TYR A 59 6.54 5.40 -13.86
CA TYR A 59 6.45 4.27 -14.78
C TYR A 59 5.01 3.80 -15.06
N LEU A 60 4.03 4.23 -14.26
CA LEU A 60 2.60 4.00 -14.53
C LEU A 60 1.94 5.10 -15.38
N ASN A 61 2.69 6.16 -15.76
CA ASN A 61 2.29 7.18 -16.73
C ASN A 61 0.97 7.91 -16.44
N SER A 62 0.59 8.11 -15.17
CA SER A 62 -0.69 8.75 -14.80
C SER A 62 -0.78 10.27 -15.03
N GLY A 63 0.27 10.90 -15.55
CA GLY A 63 0.39 12.36 -15.62
C GLY A 63 0.78 13.02 -14.28
N PRO A 64 1.15 14.32 -14.29
CA PRO A 64 1.70 15.02 -13.13
C PRO A 64 0.74 15.00 -11.93
N GLY A 65 1.23 14.55 -10.77
CA GLY A 65 0.43 14.54 -9.53
C GLY A 65 -0.69 13.50 -9.49
N GLY A 66 -0.68 12.51 -10.40
CA GLY A 66 -1.66 11.42 -10.38
C GLY A 66 -1.63 10.59 -9.09
N VAL A 67 -2.70 9.82 -8.88
CA VAL A 67 -3.02 9.13 -7.62
C VAL A 67 -1.88 8.25 -7.10
N GLY A 68 -1.55 8.34 -5.81
CA GLY A 68 -0.61 7.44 -5.17
C GLY A 68 -1.24 6.09 -4.83
N GLY A 69 -0.41 5.10 -4.51
CA GLY A 69 -0.87 3.82 -4.00
C GLY A 69 -0.17 3.44 -2.70
N ILE A 70 -0.89 2.69 -1.86
CA ILE A 70 -0.36 2.06 -0.65
C ILE A 70 -0.79 0.60 -0.63
N PHE A 71 0.12 -0.25 -0.18
CA PHE A 71 -0.12 -1.65 0.15
C PHE A 71 0.12 -1.83 1.65
N VAL A 72 -0.77 -2.56 2.30
CA VAL A 72 -0.61 -3.03 3.69
C VAL A 72 -0.90 -4.51 3.68
N HIS A 73 0.00 -5.30 4.26
CA HIS A 73 -0.19 -6.75 4.33
C HIS A 73 -1.44 -7.09 5.14
N GLN A 74 -2.18 -8.13 4.72
CA GLN A 74 -3.42 -8.52 5.39
C GLN A 74 -3.25 -8.85 6.88
N GLN A 75 -2.03 -9.26 7.28
CA GLN A 75 -1.68 -9.54 8.69
C GLN A 75 -1.69 -8.30 9.59
N HIS A 76 -1.57 -7.11 8.98
CA HIS A 76 -1.56 -5.81 9.68
C HIS A 76 -2.91 -5.10 9.59
N LEU A 77 -3.96 -5.82 9.17
CA LEU A 77 -5.29 -5.24 9.15
C LEU A 77 -5.72 -4.88 10.59
N PRO A 78 -6.19 -3.64 10.79
CA PRO A 78 -6.47 -3.15 12.12
C PRO A 78 -7.63 -3.92 12.73
N LEU A 79 -7.43 -4.34 13.98
CA LEU A 79 -8.50 -4.89 14.81
C LEU A 79 -9.50 -3.79 15.19
N ALA A 80 -10.74 -4.17 15.43
CA ALA A 80 -11.77 -3.26 15.91
C ALA A 80 -11.27 -2.47 17.14
N GLY A 81 -11.36 -1.13 17.09
CA GLY A 81 -10.97 -0.24 18.19
C GLY A 81 -9.52 0.29 18.15
N GLN A 82 -8.69 -0.09 17.17
CA GLN A 82 -7.37 0.52 17.01
C GLN A 82 -7.47 1.96 16.45
N PRO A 83 -6.64 2.91 16.96
CA PRO A 83 -6.61 4.28 16.44
C PRO A 83 -6.23 4.29 14.96
N GLN A 84 -7.09 4.84 14.13
CA GLN A 84 -6.89 4.95 12.69
C GLN A 84 -7.28 6.35 12.25
N LEU A 85 -6.60 6.87 11.24
CA LEU A 85 -7.01 8.10 10.57
C LEU A 85 -8.19 7.77 9.65
N THR A 86 -9.38 7.66 10.23
CA THR A 86 -10.60 7.25 9.53
C THR A 86 -11.37 8.44 9.02
N GLY A 87 -11.74 8.41 7.74
CA GLY A 87 -12.78 9.27 7.16
C GLY A 87 -13.97 8.45 6.69
N TRP A 88 -15.05 9.12 6.30
CA TRP A 88 -16.27 8.50 5.77
C TRP A 88 -16.05 7.53 4.58
N TRP A 89 -15.01 7.73 3.77
CA TRP A 89 -14.62 6.80 2.70
C TRP A 89 -14.10 5.45 3.20
N GLY A 90 -13.64 5.36 4.45
CA GLY A 90 -13.28 4.11 5.11
C GLY A 90 -14.46 3.39 5.78
N TYR A 91 -15.67 3.97 5.75
CA TYR A 91 -16.87 3.32 6.29
C TYR A 91 -17.41 2.27 5.32
N HIS A 92 -18.05 1.23 5.88
CA HIS A 92 -18.74 0.17 5.16
C HIS A 92 -19.64 0.72 4.04
N GLU A 93 -19.31 0.37 2.80
CA GLU A 93 -19.82 1.02 1.59
C GLU A 93 -21.35 1.01 1.52
N ALA A 94 -21.99 -0.13 1.80
CA ALA A 94 -23.45 -0.28 1.68
C ALA A 94 -24.24 0.65 2.61
N THR A 95 -23.63 1.10 3.71
CA THR A 95 -24.27 1.92 4.75
C THR A 95 -23.62 3.30 4.89
N ARG A 96 -22.64 3.63 4.06
CA ARG A 96 -21.82 4.85 4.16
C ARG A 96 -22.66 6.12 4.19
N PHE A 97 -23.73 6.15 3.40
CA PHE A 97 -24.61 7.32 3.26
C PHE A 97 -25.78 7.34 4.24
N GLU A 98 -25.93 6.33 5.12
CA GLU A 98 -26.90 6.39 6.23
C GLU A 98 -26.45 7.34 7.34
N MET A 99 -25.15 7.70 7.38
CA MET A 99 -24.58 8.67 8.32
C MET A 99 -24.88 8.35 9.81
N LYS A 100 -25.03 7.05 10.13
CA LYS A 100 -25.22 6.57 11.50
C LYS A 100 -24.01 6.92 12.38
N LYS A 101 -24.26 7.18 13.66
CA LYS A 101 -23.18 7.38 14.65
C LYS A 101 -22.34 6.11 14.80
N GLY A 102 -21.05 6.28 15.05
CA GLY A 102 -20.06 5.20 15.13
C GLY A 102 -19.26 5.05 13.84
N PHE A 103 -18.30 4.13 13.82
CA PHE A 103 -17.48 3.82 12.65
C PHE A 103 -17.49 2.32 12.42
N VAL A 104 -18.07 1.88 11.30
CA VAL A 104 -17.99 0.49 10.84
C VAL A 104 -17.02 0.48 9.67
N PRO A 105 -15.79 -0.04 9.82
CA PRO A 105 -14.82 -0.04 8.74
C PRO A 105 -15.34 -0.86 7.56
N SER A 106 -15.11 -0.40 6.34
CA SER A 106 -15.26 -1.26 5.16
C SER A 106 -14.25 -2.39 5.25
N CYS A 107 -14.71 -3.63 5.17
CA CYS A 107 -13.83 -4.77 4.97
C CYS A 107 -13.33 -4.73 3.51
N PHE A 108 -12.28 -3.94 3.24
CA PHE A 108 -11.45 -4.21 2.09
C PHE A 108 -10.67 -5.47 2.45
N PHE A 109 -10.87 -6.59 1.76
CA PHE A 109 -9.84 -7.59 1.43
C PHE A 109 -10.52 -8.84 0.83
N SER A 110 -10.92 -8.72 -0.44
CA SER A 110 -10.92 -9.84 -1.38
C SER A 110 -10.34 -9.31 -2.68
N SER A 111 -9.01 -9.39 -2.81
CA SER A 111 -8.27 -9.44 -4.08
C SER A 111 -8.81 -8.58 -5.24
N SER A 112 -8.47 -7.28 -5.31
CA SER A 112 -8.50 -6.51 -6.57
C SER A 112 -7.78 -5.16 -6.42
N LEU A 113 -6.76 -4.96 -7.24
CA LEU A 113 -6.02 -3.72 -7.47
C LEU A 113 -6.99 -2.59 -7.91
N PHE A 114 -7.24 -1.57 -7.09
CA PHE A 114 -8.01 -0.40 -7.52
C PHE A 114 -7.08 0.72 -8.02
N LEU A 115 -6.85 0.74 -9.34
CA LEU A 115 -6.51 1.95 -10.08
C LEU A 115 -7.83 2.69 -10.35
N THR A 116 -8.16 3.72 -9.57
CA THR A 116 -9.20 4.67 -9.97
C THR A 116 -8.53 5.90 -10.61
N SER A 117 -8.45 5.91 -11.94
CA SER A 117 -8.32 7.15 -12.70
C SER A 117 -9.64 7.90 -12.59
N MET A 118 -9.65 9.03 -11.89
CA MET A 118 -10.71 10.02 -12.11
C MET A 118 -10.32 10.85 -13.32
N SER A 119 -10.77 10.42 -14.49
CA SER A 119 -10.89 11.26 -15.67
C SER A 119 -12.37 11.34 -16.01
N GLY A 120 -12.99 12.43 -15.59
CA GLY A 120 -14.21 12.98 -16.18
C GLY A 120 -13.83 14.21 -16.99
#